data_AF-S8DU10-F1
#
_entry.id   AF-S8DU10-F1
#
_cell.length_a   1.000
_cell.length_b   1.000
_cell.length_c   1.000
_cell.angle_alpha   90.00
_cell.angle_beta   90.00
_cell.angle_gamma   90.00
#
_symmetry.space_group_name_H-M   'P 1'
#
loop_
_entity.id
_entity.type
_entity.pdbx_description
1 polymer ?
#
loop_
_entity_poly.entity_id
_entity_poly.type
_entity_poly.pdbx_seq_one_letter_code
_entity_poly.pdbx_strand_id
1 'polypeptide(L)'
;MSELLKKVNSQPGSPFSSPRPTYSPYAKSSKSLLRKIAPLHANRRTPPPPPPRPPPPKKSKKQLELEEKWEMELEETVEGWYCMPEGERAALRRAKRDAEMGFED
;
A
#
# COMPACT_ATOMS: atom_id res chain seq x y z
N MET A 1 28.73 45.41 7.55
CA MET A 1 28.44 44.68 8.81
C MET A 1 28.84 43.20 8.78
N SER A 2 28.68 42.48 7.66
CA SER A 2 29.08 41.07 7.52
C SER A 2 30.57 40.80 7.81
N GLU A 3 31.47 41.67 7.31
CA GLU A 3 32.91 41.52 7.49
C GLU A 3 33.37 41.75 8.94
N LEU A 4 32.65 42.60 9.68
CA LEU A 4 32.87 42.84 11.12
C LEU A 4 32.52 41.60 11.95
N LEU A 5 31.41 40.93 11.61
CA LEU A 5 30.97 39.70 12.27
C LEU A 5 31.95 38.54 12.03
N LYS A 6 32.48 38.39 10.81
CA LYS A 6 33.50 37.36 10.49
C LYS A 6 34.77 37.54 11.31
N LYS A 7 35.24 38.78 11.45
CA LYS A 7 36.47 39.12 12.17
C LYS A 7 36.34 38.86 13.67
N VAL A 8 35.20 39.21 14.28
CA VAL A 8 34.93 38.90 15.70
C VAL A 8 34.83 37.39 15.92
N ASN A 9 34.20 36.65 15.02
CA ASN A 9 34.07 35.19 15.13
C ASN A 9 35.37 34.42 14.92
N SER A 10 36.38 35.00 14.28
CA SER A 10 37.69 34.38 14.09
C SER A 10 38.61 34.42 15.31
N GLN A 11 38.24 35.13 16.39
CA GLN A 11 39.06 35.18 17.60
C GLN A 11 38.84 33.97 18.51
N PRO A 12 39.92 33.40 19.08
CA PRO A 12 39.80 32.34 20.08
C PRO A 12 39.07 32.88 21.32
N GLY A 13 37.90 32.33 21.62
CA GLY A 13 37.02 32.79 22.71
C GLY A 13 35.77 33.58 22.29
N SER A 14 35.47 33.66 20.99
CA SER A 14 34.21 34.27 20.51
C SER A 14 32.98 33.62 21.16
N PRO A 15 32.03 34.42 21.73
CA PRO A 15 30.76 33.90 22.28
C PRO A 15 29.81 33.42 21.18
N PHE A 16 30.05 33.81 19.94
CA PHE A 16 29.35 33.29 18.78
C PHE A 16 30.08 32.03 18.32
N SER A 17 29.52 30.88 18.68
CA SER A 17 30.00 29.58 18.21
C SER A 17 30.16 29.63 16.69
N SER A 18 31.38 29.42 16.20
CA SER A 18 31.59 29.02 14.81
C SER A 18 30.62 27.87 14.52
N PRO A 19 29.82 27.91 13.43
CA PRO A 19 28.94 26.80 13.09
C PRO A 19 29.84 25.59 12.84
N ARG A 20 29.94 24.71 13.83
CA ARG A 20 30.59 23.42 13.65
C ARG A 20 29.87 22.77 12.47
N PRO A 21 30.59 22.19 11.50
CA PRO A 21 29.94 21.43 10.44
C PRO A 21 29.16 20.30 11.12
N THR A 22 27.84 20.46 11.21
CA THR A 22 26.95 19.39 11.65
C THR A 22 27.01 18.34 10.57
N TYR A 23 27.81 17.30 10.81
CA TYR A 23 27.90 16.15 9.93
C TYR A 23 26.52 15.49 9.90
N SER A 24 25.76 15.78 8.85
CA SER A 24 24.53 15.07 8.53
C SER A 24 24.80 14.28 7.26
N PRO A 25 24.59 12.95 7.26
CA PRO A 25 24.73 12.14 6.04
C PRO A 25 23.79 12.61 4.92
N TYR A 26 22.79 13.41 5.25
CA TYR A 26 21.84 13.99 4.31
C TYR A 26 22.07 15.50 4.02
N ALA A 27 23.23 16.05 4.37
CA ALA A 27 23.53 17.46 4.15
C ALA A 27 23.51 17.88 2.67
N LYS A 28 23.75 16.94 1.74
CA LYS A 28 23.67 17.14 0.29
C LYS A 28 22.30 16.80 -0.31
N SER A 29 21.36 16.34 0.50
CA SER A 29 20.05 15.90 0.05
C SER A 29 19.08 17.07 -0.10
N SER A 30 18.21 17.02 -1.12
CA SER A 30 17.17 18.04 -1.28
C SER A 30 16.11 17.94 -0.18
N LYS A 31 15.45 19.06 0.15
CA LYS A 31 14.34 19.09 1.12
C LYS A 31 13.19 18.14 0.73
N SER A 32 12.98 17.91 -0.58
CA SER A 32 11.96 16.98 -1.08
C SER A 32 12.35 15.52 -0.84
N LEU A 33 13.64 15.17 -0.98
CA LEU A 33 14.15 13.84 -0.66
C LEU A 33 14.11 13.58 0.85
N LEU A 34 14.52 14.57 1.65
CA LEU A 34 14.50 14.51 3.11
C LEU A 34 13.10 14.32 3.70
N ARG A 35 12.05 14.84 3.05
CA ARG A 35 10.66 14.65 3.45
C ARG A 35 10.15 13.22 3.27
N LYS A 36 10.76 12.43 2.37
CA LYS A 36 10.39 11.04 2.12
C LYS A 36 11.04 10.08 3.12
N ILE A 37 12.14 10.51 3.73
CA ILE A 37 12.80 9.73 4.77
C ILE A 37 11.95 9.90 6.04
N ALA A 38 11.49 8.77 6.58
CA ALA A 38 10.77 8.77 7.84
C ALA A 38 11.64 9.46 8.90
N PRO A 39 11.14 10.50 9.61
CA PRO A 39 11.91 11.14 10.66
C PRO A 39 12.27 10.11 11.73
N LEU A 40 13.56 9.90 11.95
CA LEU A 40 14.11 9.07 13.01
C LEU A 40 14.02 9.84 14.34
N HIS A 41 12.81 10.17 14.81
CA HIS A 41 12.61 10.94 16.05
C HIS A 41 11.76 10.17 17.06
N ALA A 42 12.26 10.03 18.29
CA ALA A 42 11.64 9.27 19.38
C ALA A 42 10.23 9.77 19.78
N ASN A 43 9.94 11.07 19.57
CA ASN A 43 8.63 11.65 19.86
C ASN A 43 7.82 11.92 18.58
N ARG A 44 7.48 10.87 17.80
CA ARG A 44 6.45 10.96 16.77
C ARG A 44 5.25 10.11 17.18
N ARG A 45 4.04 10.71 17.15
CA ARG A 45 2.79 9.95 17.20
C ARG A 45 2.83 8.92 16.08
N THR A 46 2.50 7.67 16.41
CA THR A 46 2.34 6.60 15.42
C THR A 46 1.48 7.14 14.27
N PRO A 47 1.88 6.95 13.00
CA PRO A 47 1.00 7.34 11.90
C PRO A 47 -0.37 6.70 12.13
N PRO A 48 -1.48 7.40 11.80
CA PRO A 48 -2.79 6.81 11.95
C PRO A 48 -2.81 5.49 11.16
N PRO A 49 -3.47 4.44 11.69
CA PRO A 49 -3.58 3.18 10.98
C PRO A 49 -4.18 3.42 9.58
N PRO A 50 -3.80 2.61 8.59
CA PRO A 50 -4.41 2.69 7.27
C PRO A 50 -5.94 2.51 7.39
N PRO A 51 -6.73 3.19 6.53
CA PRO A 51 -8.17 3.01 6.53
C PRO A 51 -8.52 1.54 6.25
N PRO A 52 -9.66 1.05 6.76
CA PRO A 52 -10.12 -0.31 6.46
C PRO A 52 -10.28 -0.48 4.94
N ARG A 53 -10.05 -1.71 4.45
CA ARG A 53 -10.26 -2.03 3.04
C ARG A 53 -11.72 -1.74 2.67
N PRO A 54 -11.99 -1.17 1.48
CA PRO A 54 -13.35 -0.99 1.02
C PRO A 54 -14.06 -2.36 0.93
N PRO A 55 -15.39 -2.41 1.11
CA PRO A 55 -16.14 -3.63 0.92
C PRO A 55 -15.97 -4.15 -0.51
N PRO A 56 -16.05 -5.48 -0.73
CA PRO A 56 -16.01 -6.04 -2.07
C PRO A 56 -17.08 -5.39 -2.97
N PRO A 57 -16.76 -5.10 -4.24
CA PRO A 57 -17.73 -4.52 -5.16
C PRO A 57 -18.90 -5.48 -5.35
N LYS A 58 -20.12 -4.93 -5.52
CA LYS A 58 -21.28 -5.72 -5.91
C LYS A 58 -21.04 -6.32 -7.29
N LYS A 59 -21.42 -7.59 -7.49
CA LYS A 59 -21.35 -8.22 -8.81
C LYS A 59 -22.20 -7.41 -9.80
N SER A 60 -21.63 -7.12 -10.96
CA SER A 60 -22.36 -6.48 -12.05
C SER A 60 -23.42 -7.42 -12.61
N LYS A 61 -24.45 -6.87 -13.28
CA LYS A 61 -25.49 -7.68 -13.93
C LYS A 61 -24.90 -8.73 -14.89
N LYS A 62 -23.91 -8.34 -15.68
CA LYS A 62 -23.20 -9.26 -16.60
C LYS A 62 -22.48 -10.39 -15.88
N GLN A 63 -21.90 -10.12 -14.71
CA GLN A 63 -21.23 -11.15 -13.92
C GLN A 63 -22.23 -12.14 -13.31
N LEU A 64 -23.41 -11.68 -12.93
CA LEU A 64 -24.47 -12.57 -12.45
C LEU A 64 -25.01 -13.47 -13.57
N GLU A 65 -25.30 -12.90 -14.73
CA GLU A 65 -25.75 -13.66 -15.91
C GLU A 65 -24.71 -14.72 -16.34
N LEU A 66 -23.43 -14.37 -16.26
CA LEU A 66 -22.34 -15.30 -16.56
C LEU A 66 -22.27 -16.45 -15.53
N GLU A 67 -22.46 -16.15 -14.25
CA GLU A 67 -22.51 -17.17 -13.21
C GLU A 67 -23.74 -18.08 -13.35
N GLU A 68 -24.92 -17.53 -13.64
CA GLU A 68 -26.14 -18.30 -13.92
C GLU A 68 -25.95 -19.24 -15.13
N LYS A 69 -25.28 -18.76 -16.18
CA LYS A 69 -24.93 -19.58 -17.35
C LYS A 69 -24.05 -20.77 -16.96
N TRP A 70 -23.03 -20.54 -16.13
CA TRP A 70 -22.17 -21.63 -15.64
C TRP A 70 -22.91 -22.61 -14.73
N GLU A 71 -23.89 -22.15 -13.96
CA GLU A 71 -24.73 -23.04 -13.14
C GLU A 71 -25.58 -23.97 -14.01
N MET A 72 -26.19 -23.45 -15.09
CA MET A 72 -26.93 -24.28 -16.05
C MET A 72 -26.02 -25.27 -16.80
N GLU A 73 -24.83 -24.84 -17.23
CA GLU A 73 -23.86 -25.72 -17.90
C GLU A 73 -23.39 -26.86 -16.98
N LEU A 74 -23.13 -26.56 -15.69
CA LEU A 74 -22.75 -27.58 -14.71
C LEU A 74 -23.91 -28.52 -14.38
N GLU A 75 -25.14 -28.02 -14.31
CA GLU A 75 -26.34 -28.83 -14.13
C GLU A 75 -26.53 -29.84 -15.28
N GLU A 76 -26.28 -29.42 -16.53
CA GLU A 76 -26.41 -30.28 -17.70
C GLU A 76 -25.26 -31.31 -17.80
N THR A 77 -24.04 -30.93 -17.38
CA THR A 77 -22.85 -31.76 -17.55
C THR A 77 -22.63 -32.74 -16.38
N VAL A 78 -23.01 -32.36 -15.16
CA VAL A 78 -22.78 -33.17 -13.95
C VAL A 78 -23.98 -34.06 -13.68
N GLU A 79 -23.84 -35.36 -13.93
CA GLU A 79 -24.87 -36.34 -13.62
C GLU A 79 -25.18 -36.35 -12.11
N GLY A 80 -26.48 -36.25 -11.76
CA GLY A 80 -26.90 -36.21 -10.36
C GLY A 80 -26.59 -34.89 -9.65
N TRP A 81 -26.44 -33.77 -10.37
CA TRP A 81 -26.18 -32.43 -9.82
C TRP A 81 -27.02 -32.11 -8.56
N TYR A 82 -28.34 -32.34 -8.60
CA TYR A 82 -29.25 -32.07 -7.48
C TYR A 82 -29.08 -32.99 -6.27
N CYS A 83 -28.44 -34.15 -6.46
CA CYS A 83 -28.17 -35.10 -5.38
C CYS A 83 -26.85 -34.79 -4.65
N MET A 84 -26.05 -33.85 -5.17
CA MET A 84 -24.77 -33.46 -4.57
C MET A 84 -24.93 -32.45 -3.43
N PRO A 85 -24.11 -32.55 -2.37
CA PRO A 85 -24.11 -31.58 -1.28
C PRO A 85 -23.70 -30.18 -1.78
N GLU A 86 -24.25 -29.14 -1.16
CA GLU A 86 -24.03 -27.74 -1.57
C GLU A 86 -22.54 -27.34 -1.56
N GLY A 87 -21.75 -27.92 -0.65
CA GLY A 87 -20.31 -27.67 -0.60
C GLY A 87 -19.56 -28.14 -1.84
N GLU A 88 -19.95 -29.29 -2.40
CA GLU A 88 -19.33 -29.84 -3.62
C GLU A 88 -19.80 -29.08 -4.86
N ARG A 89 -21.08 -28.72 -4.93
CA ARG A 89 -21.61 -27.85 -6.00
C ARG A 89 -20.94 -26.48 -5.98
N ALA A 90 -20.72 -25.89 -4.81
CA ALA A 90 -20.00 -24.62 -4.67
C ALA A 90 -18.52 -24.74 -5.10
N ALA A 91 -17.87 -25.88 -4.82
CA ALA A 91 -16.51 -26.14 -5.27
C ALA A 91 -16.43 -26.25 -6.80
N LEU A 92 -17.37 -26.94 -7.44
CA LEU A 92 -17.44 -27.06 -8.90
C LEU A 92 -17.74 -25.71 -9.57
N ARG A 93 -18.65 -24.91 -9.01
CA ARG A 93 -18.91 -23.53 -9.48
C ARG A 93 -17.67 -22.63 -9.35
N ARG A 94 -16.93 -22.74 -8.24
CA ARG A 94 -15.66 -22.02 -8.06
C ARG A 94 -14.62 -22.49 -9.07
N ALA A 95 -14.44 -23.80 -9.23
CA ALA A 95 -13.49 -24.35 -10.19
C ALA A 95 -13.82 -23.92 -11.64
N LYS A 96 -15.09 -23.88 -12.02
CA LYS A 96 -15.54 -23.39 -13.32
C LYS A 96 -15.24 -21.90 -13.49
N ARG A 97 -15.53 -21.07 -12.47
CA ARG A 97 -15.16 -19.65 -12.46
C ARG A 97 -13.64 -19.47 -12.61
N ASP A 98 -12.85 -20.21 -11.84
CA ASP A 98 -11.39 -20.08 -11.82
C ASP A 98 -10.75 -20.59 -13.13
N ALA A 99 -11.37 -21.56 -13.80
CA ALA A 99 -10.94 -22.05 -15.11
C ALA A 99 -11.23 -21.02 -16.22
N GLU A 100 -12.41 -20.38 -16.20
CA GLU A 100 -12.83 -19.44 -17.24
C GLU A 100 -12.29 -18.02 -17.06
N MET A 101 -12.17 -17.55 -15.81
CA MET A 101 -11.68 -16.22 -15.43
C MET A 101 -10.22 -16.24 -14.96
N GLY A 102 -9.48 -17.30 -15.28
CA GLY A 102 -8.16 -17.62 -14.74
C GLY A 102 -7.28 -16.40 -14.48
N PHE A 103 -6.58 -16.40 -13.34
CA PHE A 103 -5.69 -15.36 -12.80
C PHE A 103 -5.23 -14.32 -13.84
N GLU A 104 -6.05 -13.30 -14.09
CA GLU A 104 -5.58 -12.04 -14.64
C GLU A 104 -4.89 -11.31 -13.48
N ASP A 105 -3.56 -11.25 -13.53
CA ASP A 105 -2.68 -10.51 -12.63
C ASP A 105 -2.83 -8.98 -12.84
#